data_AF-A0A938K1B6-F1
#
_entry.id   AF-A0A938K1B6-F1
#
_cell.length_a   1.000
_cell.length_b   1.000
_cell.length_c   1.000
_cell.angle_alpha   90.00
_cell.angle_beta   90.00
_cell.angle_gamma   90.00
#
_symmetry.space_group_name_H-M   'P 1'
#
loop_
_entity.id
_entity.type
_entity.pdbx_description
1 polymer ?
#
loop_
_entity_poly.entity_id
_entity_poly.type
_entity_poly.pdbx_seq_one_letter_code
_entity_poly.pdbx_strand_id
1 'polypeptide(L)'
;MKSRVLPLFSGGTGRSGTTIVGKLLSRHPEVRGGRPYEVRFIHESFGLLDLCYGVERFESSWKRWASSLYIGLISPRKRKFFFDKFETHMRGKWWERTNRLNESTGLHRSITRSSLDEMIEILRIQFPRDHIQASRNFFHDFLERQKHNHGEKFWIDTSPLNISSADRIYLLLPEAKFIHMKRDGRDTIASVLKENWGPESPKAALRW
;
A
#
# COMPACT_ATOMS: atom_id res chain seq x y z
N MET A 1 -4.57 -14.67 22.89
CA MET A 1 -4.46 -14.30 21.46
C MET A 1 -4.03 -12.85 21.39
N LYS A 2 -2.92 -12.49 20.74
CA LYS A 2 -2.60 -11.08 20.50
C LYS A 2 -3.75 -10.46 19.71
N SER A 3 -4.31 -9.36 20.18
CA SER A 3 -5.35 -8.62 19.48
C SER A 3 -4.82 -8.26 18.10
N ARG A 4 -5.51 -8.66 17.02
CA ARG A 4 -5.08 -8.34 15.65
C ARG A 4 -5.13 -6.83 15.47
N VAL A 5 -3.99 -6.24 15.13
CA VAL A 5 -3.88 -4.82 14.74
C VAL A 5 -4.82 -4.56 13.56
N LEU A 6 -5.68 -3.55 13.69
CA LEU A 6 -6.64 -3.17 12.67
C LEU A 6 -6.01 -2.18 11.68
N PRO A 7 -5.97 -2.50 10.37
CA PRO A 7 -5.44 -1.60 9.37
C PRO A 7 -6.39 -0.41 9.13
N LEU A 8 -5.84 0.79 9.20
CA LEU A 8 -6.49 2.05 8.88
C LEU A 8 -5.80 2.66 7.66
N PHE A 9 -6.57 2.94 6.62
CA PHE A 9 -6.05 3.50 5.39
C PHE A 9 -6.65 4.88 5.17
N SER A 10 -5.83 5.91 5.25
CA SER A 10 -6.21 7.24 4.77
C SER A 10 -5.70 7.46 3.36
N GLY A 11 -6.49 8.14 2.54
CA GLY A 11 -6.13 8.47 1.17
C GLY A 11 -7.08 9.51 0.60
N GLY A 12 -7.00 9.74 -0.71
CA GLY A 12 -7.73 10.78 -1.42
C GLY A 12 -6.91 11.28 -2.60
N THR A 13 -7.29 12.41 -3.18
CA THR A 13 -6.48 13.05 -4.21
C THR A 13 -5.10 13.43 -3.66
N GLY A 14 -4.06 13.34 -4.49
CA GLY A 14 -2.74 13.84 -4.08
C GLY A 14 -2.84 15.29 -3.62
N ARG A 15 -2.24 15.65 -2.47
CA ARG A 15 -2.35 16.97 -1.79
C ARG A 15 -3.63 17.23 -0.97
N SER A 16 -4.48 16.23 -0.77
CA SER A 16 -5.69 16.33 0.09
C SER A 16 -5.42 16.41 1.61
N GLY A 17 -4.16 16.24 2.05
CA GLY A 17 -3.79 16.38 3.48
C GLY A 17 -3.71 15.07 4.27
N THR A 18 -3.58 13.91 3.60
CA THR A 18 -3.46 12.59 4.25
C THR A 18 -2.32 12.54 5.29
N THR A 19 -1.19 13.20 5.03
CA THR A 19 -0.06 13.29 5.97
C THR A 19 -0.45 14.00 7.28
N ILE A 20 -1.33 15.00 7.23
CA ILE A 20 -1.80 15.71 8.44
C ILE A 20 -2.61 14.76 9.31
N VAL A 21 -3.55 14.02 8.71
CA VAL A 21 -4.35 13.01 9.42
C VAL A 21 -3.47 11.92 10.00
N GLY A 22 -2.49 11.42 9.26
CA GLY A 22 -1.51 10.46 9.78
C GLY A 22 -0.77 10.96 11.01
N LYS A 23 -0.26 12.20 10.97
CA LYS A 23 0.43 12.83 12.09
C LYS A 23 -0.47 13.06 13.30
N LEU A 24 -1.73 13.45 13.08
CA LEU A 24 -2.70 13.66 14.16
C LEU A 24 -3.08 12.34 14.82
N LEU A 25 -3.48 11.34 14.03
CA LEU A 25 -3.93 10.05 14.55
C LEU A 25 -2.79 9.30 15.25
N SER A 26 -1.55 9.38 14.74
CA SER A 26 -0.40 8.73 15.38
C SER A 26 0.00 9.32 16.75
N ARG A 27 -0.68 10.37 17.22
CA ARG A 27 -0.56 10.87 18.61
C ARG A 27 -1.53 10.17 19.57
N HIS A 28 -2.51 9.45 19.06
CA HIS A 28 -3.45 8.70 19.89
C HIS A 28 -2.78 7.42 20.41
N PRO A 29 -2.93 7.06 21.70
CA PRO A 29 -2.24 5.90 22.29
C PRO A 29 -2.62 4.55 21.64
N GLU A 30 -3.77 4.48 20.98
CA GLU A 30 -4.21 3.26 20.27
C GLU A 30 -3.83 3.21 18.79
N VAL A 31 -3.14 4.23 18.24
CA VAL A 31 -2.84 4.31 16.81
C VAL A 31 -1.35 4.52 16.57
N ARG A 32 -0.74 3.60 15.82
CA ARG A 32 0.62 3.79 15.31
C ARG A 32 0.62 4.13 13.82
N GLY A 33 1.45 5.09 13.46
CA GLY A 33 1.70 5.44 12.06
C GLY A 33 2.65 4.46 11.38
N GLY A 34 2.40 4.18 10.11
CA GLY A 34 3.37 3.52 9.23
C GLY A 34 4.71 4.27 9.21
N ARG A 35 5.80 3.52 9.06
CA ARG A 35 7.16 4.07 8.93
C ARG A 35 7.86 3.47 7.70
N PRO A 36 7.81 4.14 6.54
CA PRO A 36 7.24 5.46 6.27
C PRO A 36 5.72 5.48 6.36
N TYR A 37 5.14 6.68 6.49
CA TYR A 37 3.69 6.90 6.47
C TYR A 37 3.02 6.51 5.14
N GLU A 38 3.81 6.32 4.09
CA GLU A 38 3.37 5.84 2.78
C GLU A 38 4.06 4.50 2.46
N VAL A 39 3.35 3.41 2.75
CA VAL A 39 3.72 2.04 2.43
C VAL A 39 3.29 1.72 1.00
N ARG A 40 4.24 1.94 0.08
CA ARG A 40 4.04 1.88 -1.36
C ARG A 40 3.82 0.47 -1.93
N PHE A 41 4.29 -0.57 -1.25
CA PHE A 41 4.22 -1.93 -1.79
C PHE A 41 2.79 -2.47 -1.91
N ILE A 42 1.80 -1.82 -1.29
CA ILE A 42 0.40 -2.26 -1.33
C ILE A 42 -0.19 -2.02 -2.73
N HIS A 43 -0.12 -0.79 -3.22
CA HIS A 43 -0.83 -0.32 -4.42
C HIS A 43 0.07 0.07 -5.60
N GLU A 44 1.38 0.30 -5.40
CA GLU A 44 2.25 0.58 -6.56
C GLU A 44 2.32 -0.64 -7.48
N SER A 45 2.62 -0.42 -8.77
CA SER A 45 2.68 -1.49 -9.78
C SER A 45 3.53 -2.68 -9.34
N PHE A 46 2.98 -3.87 -9.57
CA PHE A 46 3.51 -5.16 -9.10
C PHE A 46 3.57 -5.26 -7.57
N GLY A 47 2.70 -4.52 -6.88
CA GLY A 47 2.52 -4.53 -5.44
C GLY A 47 1.68 -5.71 -4.95
N LEU A 48 1.35 -5.69 -3.67
CA LEU A 48 0.63 -6.76 -2.98
C LEU A 48 -0.76 -6.98 -3.60
N LEU A 49 -1.47 -5.90 -3.95
CA LEU A 49 -2.77 -6.03 -4.61
C LEU A 49 -2.66 -6.63 -6.01
N ASP A 50 -1.55 -6.38 -6.72
CA ASP A 50 -1.31 -6.96 -8.05
C ASP A 50 -0.90 -8.44 -7.97
N LEU A 51 -0.25 -8.85 -6.87
CA LEU A 51 -0.06 -10.27 -6.54
C LEU A 51 -1.38 -11.01 -6.30
N CYS A 52 -2.39 -10.31 -5.79
CA CYS A 52 -3.71 -10.86 -5.48
C CYS A 52 -4.66 -10.87 -6.67
N TYR A 53 -4.70 -9.76 -7.42
CA TYR A 53 -5.78 -9.47 -8.37
C TYR A 53 -5.29 -9.09 -9.77
N GLY A 54 -3.98 -8.95 -9.96
CA GLY A 54 -3.35 -8.59 -11.23
C GLY A 54 -3.17 -7.08 -11.40
N VAL A 55 -2.48 -6.66 -12.45
CA VAL A 55 -2.14 -5.25 -12.69
C VAL A 55 -3.37 -4.50 -13.23
N GLU A 56 -3.79 -3.48 -12.49
CA GLU A 56 -5.00 -2.67 -12.74
C GLU A 56 -5.05 -2.03 -14.13
N ARG A 57 -3.89 -1.75 -14.74
CA ARG A 57 -3.76 -1.11 -16.06
C ARG A 57 -4.28 -1.96 -17.23
N PHE A 58 -4.73 -3.19 -16.99
CA PHE A 58 -5.25 -4.13 -17.99
C PHE A 58 -6.76 -4.44 -17.84
N GLU A 59 -7.49 -3.77 -16.95
CA GLU A 59 -8.84 -4.19 -16.57
C GLU A 59 -9.94 -3.10 -16.65
N SER A 60 -11.05 -3.46 -17.28
CA SER A 60 -12.32 -2.71 -17.31
C SER A 60 -13.07 -2.84 -15.98
N SER A 61 -13.95 -1.89 -15.63
CA SER A 61 -14.62 -1.81 -14.32
C SER A 61 -15.32 -3.09 -13.85
N TRP A 62 -15.86 -3.91 -14.76
CA TRP A 62 -16.49 -5.20 -14.45
C TRP A 62 -15.47 -6.30 -14.07
N LYS A 63 -14.24 -6.24 -14.59
CA LYS A 63 -13.17 -7.18 -14.24
C LYS A 63 -12.68 -6.96 -12.81
N ARG A 64 -12.82 -5.77 -12.22
CA ARG A 64 -12.55 -5.54 -10.79
C ARG A 64 -13.34 -6.48 -9.88
N TRP A 65 -14.61 -6.74 -10.20
CA TRP A 65 -15.45 -7.68 -9.44
C TRP A 65 -15.11 -9.15 -9.73
N ALA A 66 -14.65 -9.46 -10.95
CA ALA A 66 -14.19 -10.79 -11.35
C ALA A 66 -12.71 -11.07 -11.02
N SER A 67 -11.94 -10.08 -10.55
CA SER A 67 -10.49 -10.13 -10.38
C SER A 67 -10.05 -11.16 -9.33
N SER A 68 -10.91 -11.44 -8.35
CA SER A 68 -10.73 -12.53 -7.37
C SER A 68 -10.69 -13.92 -8.02
N LEU A 69 -11.38 -14.11 -9.15
CA LEU A 69 -11.36 -15.32 -9.97
C LEU A 69 -10.24 -15.25 -11.03
N TYR A 70 -9.88 -14.04 -11.49
CA TYR A 70 -8.98 -13.81 -12.62
C TYR A 70 -7.55 -14.32 -12.38
N ILE A 71 -6.94 -14.14 -11.20
CA ILE A 71 -5.59 -14.69 -10.95
C ILE A 71 -5.59 -16.23 -10.92
N GLY A 72 -6.67 -16.88 -10.49
CA GLY A 72 -6.82 -18.33 -10.60
C GLY A 72 -6.71 -18.81 -12.06
N LEU A 73 -7.14 -17.98 -13.00
CA LEU A 73 -7.06 -18.21 -14.45
C LEU A 73 -5.73 -17.75 -15.07
N ILE A 74 -4.88 -17.04 -14.31
CA ILE A 74 -3.54 -16.63 -14.77
C ILE A 74 -2.60 -17.84 -14.76
N SER A 75 -1.88 -18.01 -15.88
CA SER A 75 -0.88 -19.06 -16.04
C SER A 75 0.17 -19.02 -14.91
N PRO A 76 0.67 -20.18 -14.44
CA PRO A 76 1.72 -20.23 -13.42
C PRO A 76 2.95 -19.37 -13.77
N ARG A 77 3.30 -19.28 -15.06
CA ARG A 77 4.40 -18.43 -15.56
C ARG A 77 4.17 -16.95 -15.27
N LYS A 78 2.97 -16.43 -15.52
CA LYS A 78 2.65 -15.02 -15.27
C LYS A 78 2.53 -14.71 -13.78
N ARG A 79 2.05 -15.65 -12.97
CA ARG A 79 2.08 -15.55 -11.49
C ARG A 79 3.52 -15.46 -10.96
N LYS A 80 4.41 -16.33 -11.44
CA LYS A 80 5.84 -16.27 -11.11
C LYS A 80 6.45 -14.92 -11.49
N PHE A 81 6.14 -14.41 -12.68
CA PHE A 81 6.63 -13.10 -13.13
C PHE A 81 6.21 -11.95 -12.20
N PHE A 82 4.95 -11.90 -11.76
CA PHE A 82 4.51 -10.89 -10.78
C PHE A 82 5.20 -11.03 -9.44
N PHE A 83 5.40 -12.27 -8.97
CA PHE A 83 6.16 -12.54 -7.75
C PHE A 83 7.60 -12.04 -7.86
N ASP A 84 8.31 -12.39 -8.94
CA ASP A 84 9.70 -11.99 -9.16
C ASP A 84 9.83 -10.44 -9.18
N LYS A 85 8.86 -9.74 -9.78
CA LYS A 85 8.80 -8.26 -9.78
C LYS A 85 8.51 -7.69 -8.40
N PHE A 86 7.56 -8.27 -7.67
CA PHE A 86 7.27 -7.89 -6.29
C PHE A 86 8.50 -8.03 -5.40
N GLU A 87 9.19 -9.19 -5.44
CA GLU A 87 10.41 -9.44 -4.68
C GLU A 87 11.50 -8.42 -5.03
N THR A 88 11.71 -8.16 -6.33
CA THR A 88 12.66 -7.14 -6.79
C THR A 88 12.34 -5.75 -6.22
N HIS A 89 11.08 -5.33 -6.25
CA HIS A 89 10.67 -4.02 -5.75
C HIS A 89 10.74 -3.93 -4.21
N MET A 90 10.35 -5.00 -3.51
CA MET A 90 10.45 -5.10 -2.05
C MET A 90 11.88 -4.94 -1.59
N ARG A 91 12.84 -5.56 -2.29
CA ARG A 91 14.27 -5.50 -1.98
C ARG A 91 14.97 -4.23 -2.47
N GLY A 92 14.35 -3.51 -3.41
CA GLY A 92 14.86 -2.28 -4.03
C GLY A 92 14.04 -1.04 -3.64
N LYS A 93 13.29 -0.48 -4.59
CA LYS A 93 12.64 0.85 -4.46
C LYS A 93 11.71 1.03 -3.26
N TRP A 94 11.14 -0.04 -2.72
CA TRP A 94 10.30 0.04 -1.51
C TRP A 94 11.11 -0.10 -0.23
N TRP A 95 12.21 -0.87 -0.26
CA TRP A 95 13.15 -0.99 0.85
C TRP A 95 13.77 0.34 1.21
N GLU A 96 14.33 1.01 0.21
CA GLU A 96 15.07 2.26 0.37
C GLU A 96 14.93 3.11 -0.89
N ARG A 97 14.72 4.41 -0.67
CA ARG A 97 14.59 5.44 -1.69
C ARG A 97 14.93 6.80 -1.08
N THR A 98 15.20 7.77 -1.93
CA THR A 98 15.42 9.16 -1.50
C THR A 98 14.10 9.92 -1.47
N ASN A 99 13.83 10.66 -0.39
CA ASN A 99 12.67 11.54 -0.29
C ASN A 99 12.94 12.92 -0.93
N ARG A 100 11.97 13.84 -0.88
CA ARG A 100 12.11 15.20 -1.45
C ARG A 100 13.13 16.08 -0.73
N LEU A 101 13.52 15.71 0.49
CA LEU A 101 14.52 16.39 1.30
C LEU A 101 15.91 15.78 1.09
N ASN A 102 16.09 14.92 0.07
CA ASN A 102 17.31 14.16 -0.19
C ASN A 102 17.72 13.21 0.95
N GLU A 103 16.78 12.78 1.78
CA GLU A 103 17.02 11.85 2.88
C GLU A 103 16.59 10.43 2.51
N SER A 104 17.29 9.43 3.07
CA SER A 104 16.89 8.03 2.93
C SER A 104 15.55 7.76 3.63
N THR A 105 14.65 7.07 2.92
CA THR A 105 13.34 6.63 3.43
C THR A 105 12.94 5.29 2.83
N GLY A 106 12.04 4.56 3.48
CA GLY A 106 11.58 3.25 2.99
C GLY A 106 11.37 2.26 4.12
N LEU A 107 11.05 1.01 3.75
CA LEU A 107 10.67 -0.03 4.70
C LEU A 107 11.75 -0.34 5.75
N HIS A 108 13.03 -0.07 5.45
CA HIS A 108 14.14 -0.19 6.40
C HIS A 108 13.93 0.60 7.71
N ARG A 109 13.07 1.64 7.67
CA ARG A 109 12.68 2.44 8.84
C ARG A 109 11.73 1.70 9.78
N SER A 110 10.97 0.72 9.29
CA SER A 110 10.01 -0.04 10.11
C SER A 110 10.47 -1.46 10.40
N ILE A 111 11.12 -2.15 9.48
CA ILE A 111 11.51 -3.56 9.63
C ILE A 111 13.01 -3.75 9.34
N THR A 112 13.59 -4.87 9.77
CA THR A 112 14.98 -5.22 9.46
C THR A 112 15.08 -5.94 8.12
N ARG A 113 16.29 -6.00 7.54
CA ARG A 113 16.49 -6.70 6.26
C ARG A 113 16.26 -8.20 6.39
N SER A 114 16.71 -8.84 7.47
CA SER A 114 16.44 -10.28 7.65
C SER A 114 14.94 -10.54 7.83
N SER A 115 14.20 -9.69 8.55
CA SER A 115 12.74 -9.81 8.64
C SER A 115 12.06 -9.72 7.29
N LEU A 116 12.48 -8.79 6.42
CA LEU A 116 11.96 -8.72 5.05
C LEU A 116 12.24 -10.02 4.29
N ASP A 117 13.47 -10.52 4.38
CA ASP A 117 13.91 -11.70 3.64
C ASP A 117 13.15 -12.95 4.09
N GLU A 118 12.96 -13.12 5.40
CA GLU A 118 12.11 -14.17 5.98
C GLU A 118 10.65 -14.07 5.52
N MET A 119 10.07 -12.86 5.51
CA MET A 119 8.70 -12.65 5.04
C MET A 119 8.54 -13.03 3.56
N ILE A 120 9.51 -12.66 2.71
CA ILE A 120 9.50 -13.00 1.28
C ILE A 120 9.63 -14.52 1.10
N GLU A 121 10.47 -15.20 1.89
CA GLU A 121 10.58 -16.67 1.87
C GLU A 121 9.26 -17.35 2.20
N ILE A 122 8.62 -16.94 3.29
CA ILE A 122 7.32 -17.46 3.71
C ILE A 122 6.28 -17.24 2.60
N LEU A 123 6.24 -16.03 2.04
CA LEU A 123 5.36 -15.71 0.92
C LEU A 123 5.65 -16.61 -0.28
N ARG A 124 6.92 -16.84 -0.65
CA ARG A 124 7.29 -17.69 -1.80
C ARG A 124 6.79 -19.12 -1.66
N ILE A 125 6.84 -19.68 -0.45
CA ILE A 125 6.39 -21.04 -0.15
C ILE A 125 4.85 -21.12 -0.20
N GLN A 126 4.15 -20.13 0.32
CA GLN A 126 2.68 -20.13 0.42
C GLN A 126 1.98 -19.72 -0.88
N PHE A 127 2.58 -18.81 -1.65
CA PHE A 127 1.98 -18.15 -2.80
C PHE A 127 1.48 -19.10 -3.91
N PRO A 128 2.19 -20.19 -4.29
CA PRO A 128 1.69 -21.13 -5.29
C PRO A 128 0.43 -21.89 -4.86
N ARG A 129 0.20 -22.05 -3.55
CA ARG A 129 -0.94 -22.80 -2.99
C ARG A 129 -2.18 -21.92 -2.90
N ASP A 130 -2.03 -20.76 -2.27
CA ASP A 130 -3.08 -19.76 -2.10
C ASP A 130 -2.46 -18.37 -2.05
N HIS A 131 -2.39 -17.72 -3.20
CA HIS A 131 -1.83 -16.39 -3.34
C HIS A 131 -2.55 -15.32 -2.52
N ILE A 132 -3.88 -15.40 -2.37
CA ILE A 132 -4.66 -14.43 -1.61
C ILE A 132 -4.35 -14.57 -0.12
N GLN A 133 -4.42 -15.79 0.41
CA GLN A 133 -4.12 -16.03 1.82
C GLN A 133 -2.65 -15.76 2.13
N ALA A 134 -1.74 -16.12 1.23
CA ALA A 134 -0.30 -15.85 1.38
C ALA A 134 -0.03 -14.34 1.42
N SER A 135 -0.63 -13.55 0.52
CA SER A 135 -0.50 -12.09 0.52
C SER A 135 -1.12 -11.44 1.76
N ARG A 136 -2.26 -11.95 2.24
CA ARG A 136 -2.86 -11.52 3.52
C ARG A 136 -1.94 -11.80 4.70
N ASN A 137 -1.37 -13.01 4.77
CA ASN A 137 -0.42 -13.40 5.81
C ASN A 137 0.82 -12.50 5.79
N PHE A 138 1.38 -12.25 4.61
CA PHE A 138 2.51 -11.36 4.44
C PHE A 138 2.24 -9.94 4.95
N PHE A 139 1.05 -9.40 4.69
CA PHE A 139 0.67 -8.08 5.21
C PHE A 139 0.57 -8.06 6.74
N HIS A 140 -0.05 -9.07 7.36
CA HIS A 140 -0.10 -9.14 8.82
C HIS A 140 1.28 -9.35 9.45
N ASP A 141 2.12 -10.20 8.85
CA ASP A 141 3.50 -10.40 9.31
C ASP A 141 4.31 -9.10 9.21
N PHE A 142 4.10 -8.32 8.14
CA PHE A 142 4.66 -6.97 8.01
C PHE A 142 4.25 -6.06 9.18
N LEU A 143 2.97 -6.04 9.56
CA LEU A 143 2.50 -5.21 10.68
C LEU A 143 3.12 -5.64 12.01
N GLU A 144 3.22 -6.95 12.26
CA GLU A 144 3.75 -7.50 13.50
C GLU A 144 5.25 -7.23 13.68
N ARG A 145 6.03 -7.30 12.59
CA ARG A 145 7.50 -7.14 12.61
C ARG A 145 8.00 -5.71 12.67
N GLN A 146 7.11 -4.70 12.67
CA GLN A 146 7.57 -3.31 12.75
C GLN A 146 8.23 -3.02 14.10
N LYS A 147 9.42 -2.41 14.08
CA LYS A 147 10.25 -2.01 15.23
C LYS A 147 9.50 -1.18 16.29
N HIS A 148 8.44 -0.49 15.89
CA HIS A 148 7.63 0.38 16.74
C HIS A 148 6.23 -0.16 16.94
N ASN A 149 6.09 -1.48 16.96
CA ASN A 149 4.88 -2.15 17.39
C ASN A 149 4.89 -2.23 18.92
N HIS A 150 4.06 -1.45 19.59
CA HIS A 150 3.91 -1.46 21.04
C HIS A 150 2.57 -2.06 21.48
N GLY A 151 1.87 -2.74 20.57
CA GLY A 151 0.56 -3.36 20.82
C GLY A 151 -0.61 -2.42 20.57
N GLU A 152 -0.42 -1.34 19.81
CA GLU A 152 -1.47 -0.41 19.44
C GLU A 152 -2.56 -1.12 18.62
N LYS A 153 -3.82 -0.75 18.88
CA LYS A 153 -5.00 -1.35 18.26
C LYS A 153 -5.07 -1.10 16.76
N PHE A 154 -4.63 0.07 16.30
CA PHE A 154 -4.70 0.49 14.91
C PHE A 154 -3.33 0.79 14.32
N TRP A 155 -3.16 0.44 13.05
CA TRP A 155 -2.01 0.84 12.25
C TRP A 155 -2.48 1.69 11.07
N ILE A 156 -1.91 2.89 10.86
CA ILE A 156 -2.33 3.80 9.79
C ILE A 156 -1.32 3.94 8.65
N ASP A 157 -1.80 3.74 7.42
CA ASP A 157 -1.16 4.19 6.18
C ASP A 157 -1.83 5.45 5.60
N THR A 158 -1.05 6.31 4.95
CA THR A 158 -1.51 7.62 4.46
C THR A 158 -1.30 7.84 2.97
N SER A 159 -0.97 6.79 2.24
CA SER A 159 -0.76 6.85 0.81
C SER A 159 -2.05 7.33 0.11
N PRO A 160 -2.00 8.38 -0.73
CA PRO A 160 -3.20 8.90 -1.40
C PRO A 160 -4.00 7.81 -2.16
N LEU A 161 -3.29 6.87 -2.80
CA LEU A 161 -3.86 5.78 -3.59
C LEU A 161 -4.65 4.74 -2.79
N ASN A 162 -4.61 4.79 -1.45
CA ASN A 162 -5.38 3.87 -0.62
C ASN A 162 -6.89 3.93 -0.90
N ILE A 163 -7.42 5.12 -1.18
CA ILE A 163 -8.85 5.29 -1.45
C ILE A 163 -9.23 4.84 -2.86
N SER A 164 -8.35 5.06 -3.86
CA SER A 164 -8.59 4.56 -5.21
C SER A 164 -8.57 3.02 -5.30
N SER A 165 -7.85 2.38 -4.38
CA SER A 165 -7.74 0.92 -4.27
C SER A 165 -8.52 0.33 -3.09
N ALA A 166 -9.43 1.09 -2.46
CA ALA A 166 -10.11 0.67 -1.23
C ALA A 166 -10.96 -0.59 -1.42
N ASP A 167 -11.55 -0.77 -2.61
CA ASP A 167 -12.27 -1.98 -3.00
C ASP A 167 -11.37 -3.22 -2.94
N ARG A 168 -10.20 -3.16 -3.59
CA ARG A 168 -9.21 -4.26 -3.62
C ARG A 168 -8.58 -4.49 -2.24
N ILE A 169 -8.31 -3.43 -1.49
CA ILE A 169 -7.81 -3.55 -0.11
C ILE A 169 -8.85 -4.24 0.77
N TYR A 170 -10.13 -3.88 0.66
CA TYR A 170 -11.20 -4.50 1.44
C TYR A 170 -11.39 -5.99 1.11
N LEU A 171 -11.25 -6.38 -0.17
CA LEU A 171 -11.26 -7.79 -0.55
C LEU A 171 -10.12 -8.57 0.11
N LEU A 172 -8.93 -7.98 0.22
CA LEU A 172 -7.77 -8.61 0.85
C LEU A 172 -7.82 -8.55 2.38
N LEU A 173 -8.38 -7.49 2.94
CA LEU A 173 -8.41 -7.15 4.37
C LEU A 173 -9.81 -6.62 4.76
N PRO A 174 -10.82 -7.49 4.94
CA PRO A 174 -12.21 -7.08 5.25
C PRO A 174 -12.36 -6.32 6.56
N GLU A 175 -11.39 -6.45 7.47
CA GLU A 175 -11.33 -5.72 8.73
C GLU A 175 -10.81 -4.28 8.58
N ALA A 176 -10.23 -3.94 7.42
CA ALA A 176 -9.65 -2.63 7.18
C ALA A 176 -10.69 -1.51 7.25
N LYS A 177 -10.25 -0.36 7.76
CA LYS A 177 -11.04 0.88 7.82
C LYS A 177 -10.44 1.94 6.92
N PHE A 178 -11.27 2.83 6.39
CA PHE A 178 -10.86 3.82 5.41
C PHE A 178 -11.24 5.24 5.85
N ILE A 179 -10.33 6.19 5.68
CA ILE A 179 -10.55 7.63 5.86
C ILE A 179 -10.34 8.30 4.51
N HIS A 180 -11.44 8.74 3.89
CA HIS A 180 -11.40 9.46 2.63
C HIS A 180 -11.22 10.97 2.87
N MET A 181 -10.03 11.46 2.58
CA MET A 181 -9.72 12.89 2.61
C MET A 181 -10.37 13.61 1.44
N LYS A 182 -11.26 14.55 1.73
CA LYS A 182 -11.84 15.47 0.74
C LYS A 182 -11.35 16.87 1.01
N ARG A 183 -10.83 17.50 -0.04
CA ARG A 183 -10.38 18.90 -0.08
C ARG A 183 -10.94 19.53 -1.35
N ASP A 184 -11.15 20.85 -1.34
CA ASP A 184 -11.56 21.58 -2.54
C ASP A 184 -10.62 21.24 -3.72
N GLY A 185 -11.20 20.89 -4.87
CA GLY A 185 -10.44 20.51 -6.06
C GLY A 185 -9.55 21.64 -6.56
N ARG A 186 -10.00 22.90 -6.46
CA ARG A 186 -9.22 24.09 -6.88
C ARG A 186 -7.98 24.26 -6.01
N ASP A 187 -8.12 24.06 -4.71
CA ASP A 187 -7.02 24.16 -3.74
C ASP A 187 -6.03 22.98 -3.92
N THR A 188 -6.56 21.78 -4.16
CA THR A 188 -5.75 20.59 -4.49
C THR A 188 -4.94 20.81 -5.77
N ILE A 189 -5.58 21.34 -6.82
CA ILE A 189 -4.95 21.68 -8.11
C ILE A 189 -3.86 22.75 -7.91
N ALA A 190 -4.18 23.85 -7.22
CA ALA A 190 -3.22 24.91 -6.94
C ALA A 190 -2.01 24.42 -6.13
N SER A 191 -2.20 23.38 -5.30
CA SER A 191 -1.11 22.74 -4.55
C SER A 191 -0.28 21.78 -5.41
N VAL A 192 -0.92 20.93 -6.22
CA VAL A 192 -0.24 19.86 -6.98
C VAL A 192 0.50 20.40 -8.21
N LEU A 193 0.05 21.51 -8.80
CA LEU A 193 0.77 22.17 -9.90
C LEU A 193 2.17 22.68 -9.53
N LYS A 194 2.48 22.77 -8.23
CA LYS A 194 3.81 23.15 -7.73
C LYS A 194 4.78 21.96 -7.64
N GLU A 195 4.34 20.78 -8.06
CA GLU A 195 5.02 19.52 -7.82
C GLU A 195 5.42 18.84 -9.15
N ASN A 196 6.68 18.43 -9.27
CA ASN A 196 7.24 17.88 -10.52
C ASN A 196 6.70 16.48 -10.91
N TRP A 197 6.00 15.80 -10.00
CA TRP A 197 5.34 14.52 -10.26
C TRP A 197 3.85 14.67 -10.57
N GLY A 198 3.31 15.88 -10.47
CA GLY A 198 1.91 16.20 -10.71
C GLY A 198 1.62 16.53 -12.19
N PRO A 199 0.38 16.98 -12.48
CA PRO A 199 0.02 17.46 -13.81
C PRO A 199 0.82 18.72 -14.20
N GLU A 200 1.21 18.83 -15.47
CA GLU A 200 2.04 19.93 -15.98
C GLU A 200 1.27 21.21 -16.33
N SER A 201 -0.07 21.16 -16.34
CA SER A 201 -0.91 22.30 -16.67
C SER A 201 -2.24 22.31 -15.90
N PRO A 202 -2.86 23.49 -15.69
CA PRO A 202 -4.18 23.58 -15.07
C PRO A 202 -5.23 22.71 -15.74
N LYS A 203 -5.20 22.61 -17.08
CA LYS A 203 -6.16 21.78 -17.84
C LYS A 203 -5.98 20.29 -17.59
N ALA A 204 -4.73 19.83 -17.48
CA ALA A 204 -4.44 18.45 -17.07
C ALA A 204 -4.87 18.19 -15.62
N ALA A 205 -4.66 19.17 -14.74
CA ALA A 205 -5.00 19.08 -13.33
C ALA A 205 -6.53 19.01 -13.06
N LEU A 206 -7.36 19.50 -13.97
CA LEU A 206 -8.83 19.31 -13.88
C LEU A 206 -9.26 17.84 -13.97
N ARG A 207 -8.42 16.95 -14.52
CA ARG A 207 -8.69 15.51 -14.64
C ARG A 207 -8.00 14.67 -13.55
N TRP A 208 -7.40 15.33 -12.56
CA TRP A 208 -6.59 14.72 -11.50
C TRP A 208 -7.44 14.05 -10.41
#